data_AF-A0A3D1D455-F1
#
_entry.id   AF-A0A3D1D455-F1
#
_cell.length_a   1.000
_cell.length_b   1.000
_cell.length_c   1.000
_cell.angle_alpha   90.00
_cell.angle_beta   90.00
_cell.angle_gamma   90.00
#
_symmetry.space_group_name_H-M   'P 1'
#
loop_
_entity.id
_entity.type
_entity.pdbx_description
1 polymer ?
#
loop_
_entity_poly.entity_id
_entity_poly.type
_entity_poly.pdbx_seq_one_letter_code
_entity_poly.pdbx_strand_id
1 'polypeptide(L)'
;MGRFKMEYDSKRKNVFVRWVSILNLLFLFVFCHAVSMASDFNTPWIFARQTGSLSRVFFRKAFLSQGLPRQATLTIATTGYCKVYVNECKIGTAPYLSLRHDNDTDAVSMTFDVTPYMRADTNVVAVLYSPLPNHASKTEKQIAINLYGTGYDQHDFCVRTDASWLCRESYSKITPDGIEIVDGRRRDMQWNAASIHDNALWEQAEEAEDTTTSIYAKETLMPKISHIDTFDEDCIHGNVISPHSAFYGFFRATLRGARRGERIRLGNLLYICNGKLDEQAFPEFGAGYTKGISICGRASRITTLEMISIGKHNPSFYH
;
A
#
# COMPACT_ATOMS: atom_id res chain seq x y z
N MET A 1 -39.89 -60.81 36.12
CA MET A 1 -40.13 -59.96 34.93
C MET A 1 -39.54 -58.53 35.10
N GLY A 2 -38.34 -58.39 35.68
CA GLY A 2 -37.79 -57.07 36.07
C GLY A 2 -36.36 -56.76 35.59
N ARG A 3 -35.64 -57.72 34.98
CA ARG A 3 -34.24 -57.52 34.53
C ARG A 3 -34.12 -56.93 33.12
N PHE A 4 -35.07 -57.25 32.23
CA PHE A 4 -35.08 -56.76 30.84
C PHE A 4 -35.43 -55.27 30.69
N LYS A 5 -36.14 -54.68 31.66
CA LYS A 5 -36.59 -53.28 31.58
C LYS A 5 -35.49 -52.28 31.94
N MET A 6 -34.55 -52.65 32.81
CA MET A 6 -33.42 -51.78 33.20
C MET A 6 -32.33 -51.69 32.12
N GLU A 7 -32.05 -52.77 31.39
CA GLU A 7 -30.99 -52.79 30.38
C GLU A 7 -31.38 -52.02 29.11
N TYR A 8 -32.67 -52.04 28.77
CA TYR A 8 -33.23 -51.29 27.65
C TYR A 8 -33.19 -49.76 27.88
N ASP A 9 -33.44 -49.33 29.12
CA ASP A 9 -33.48 -47.91 29.49
C ASP A 9 -32.07 -47.30 29.60
N SER A 10 -31.08 -48.09 30.02
CA SER A 10 -29.65 -47.72 30.03
C SER A 10 -29.08 -47.55 28.61
N LYS A 11 -29.42 -48.46 27.68
CA LYS A 11 -29.00 -48.35 26.27
C LYS A 11 -29.61 -47.12 25.57
N ARG A 12 -30.89 -46.80 25.81
CA ARG A 12 -31.52 -45.59 25.25
C ARG A 12 -30.85 -44.30 25.74
N LYS A 13 -30.50 -44.22 27.03
CA LYS A 13 -29.81 -43.06 27.60
C LYS A 13 -28.41 -42.86 27.00
N ASN A 14 -27.65 -43.95 26.82
CA ASN A 14 -26.32 -43.89 26.20
C ASN A 14 -26.37 -43.52 24.69
N VAL A 15 -27.39 -43.97 23.97
CA VAL A 15 -27.61 -43.58 22.58
C VAL A 15 -28.02 -42.10 22.50
N PHE A 16 -28.93 -41.64 23.36
CA PHE A 16 -29.37 -40.24 23.42
C PHE A 16 -28.20 -39.29 23.76
N VAL A 17 -27.36 -39.61 24.74
CA VAL A 17 -26.18 -38.81 25.11
C VAL A 17 -25.14 -38.79 23.98
N ARG A 18 -24.96 -39.91 23.27
CA ARG A 18 -24.10 -39.94 22.06
C ARG A 18 -24.65 -39.08 20.93
N TRP A 19 -25.96 -39.10 20.67
CA TRP A 19 -26.58 -38.25 19.65
C TRP A 19 -26.49 -36.77 20.00
N VAL A 20 -26.71 -36.38 21.26
CA VAL A 20 -26.54 -35.00 21.72
C VAL A 20 -25.07 -34.55 21.64
N SER A 21 -24.12 -35.44 21.94
CA SER A 21 -22.68 -35.14 21.80
C SER A 21 -22.26 -34.97 20.34
N ILE A 22 -22.78 -35.81 19.44
CA ILE A 22 -22.57 -35.70 17.99
C ILE A 22 -23.23 -34.43 17.44
N LEU A 23 -24.43 -34.08 17.91
CA LEU A 23 -25.11 -32.84 17.53
C LEU A 23 -24.36 -31.60 18.01
N ASN A 24 -23.81 -31.61 19.24
CA ASN A 24 -22.97 -30.54 19.78
C ASN A 24 -21.63 -30.42 19.04
N LEU A 25 -21.00 -31.55 18.68
CA LEU A 25 -19.79 -31.57 17.85
C LEU A 25 -20.07 -31.02 16.44
N LEU A 26 -21.20 -31.39 15.83
CA LEU A 26 -21.63 -30.83 14.54
C LEU A 26 -21.98 -29.33 14.65
N PHE A 27 -22.59 -28.89 15.76
CA PHE A 27 -22.86 -27.46 16.01
C PHE A 27 -21.56 -26.67 16.21
N LEU A 28 -20.58 -27.21 16.94
CA LEU A 28 -19.24 -26.64 17.10
C LEU A 28 -18.47 -26.60 15.77
N PHE A 29 -18.63 -27.62 14.92
CA PHE A 29 -18.01 -27.66 13.58
C PHE A 29 -18.64 -26.61 12.65
N VAL A 30 -19.97 -26.47 12.66
CA VAL A 30 -20.70 -25.45 11.89
C VAL A 30 -20.39 -24.04 12.41
N PHE A 31 -20.22 -23.85 13.73
CA PHE A 31 -19.75 -22.57 14.30
C PHE A 31 -18.29 -22.27 13.92
N CYS A 32 -17.40 -23.26 13.88
CA CYS A 32 -16.02 -23.08 13.40
C CYS A 32 -15.97 -22.75 11.90
N HIS A 33 -16.87 -23.30 11.08
CA HIS A 33 -16.96 -22.94 9.67
C HIS A 33 -17.57 -21.55 9.43
N ALA A 34 -18.47 -21.09 10.30
CA ALA A 34 -19.08 -19.76 10.21
C ALA A 34 -18.12 -18.61 10.60
N VAL A 35 -17.06 -18.88 11.37
CA VAL A 35 -16.01 -17.88 11.69
C VAL A 35 -15.01 -17.69 10.53
N SER A 36 -15.11 -18.49 9.47
CA SER A 36 -14.17 -18.44 8.34
C SER A 36 -14.65 -17.59 7.15
N MET A 37 -15.76 -16.88 7.23
CA MET A 37 -16.33 -16.13 6.09
C MET A 37 -16.73 -14.70 6.47
N ALA A 38 -15.75 -13.94 6.96
CA ALA A 38 -15.62 -12.49 6.87
C ALA A 38 -14.45 -12.14 7.80
N SER A 39 -13.22 -12.09 7.28
CA SER A 39 -12.14 -11.44 8.03
C SER A 39 -12.44 -9.94 8.00
N ASP A 40 -13.29 -9.47 8.90
CA ASP A 40 -13.28 -8.05 9.23
C ASP A 40 -11.84 -7.77 9.64
N PHE A 41 -11.14 -7.00 8.80
CA PHE A 41 -9.86 -6.43 9.14
C PHE A 41 -10.13 -5.51 10.34
N ASN A 42 -10.09 -6.08 11.55
CA ASN A 42 -10.52 -5.44 12.79
C ASN A 42 -9.49 -4.43 13.30
N THR A 43 -8.90 -3.70 12.37
CA THR A 43 -7.82 -2.76 12.59
C THR A 43 -8.37 -1.37 12.29
N PRO A 44 -8.22 -0.41 13.22
CA PRO A 44 -8.77 0.92 13.05
C PRO A 44 -8.27 1.58 11.77
N TRP A 45 -9.19 2.15 11.00
CA TRP A 45 -8.84 3.02 9.89
C TRP A 45 -8.36 4.36 10.41
N ILE A 46 -7.36 4.92 9.75
CA ILE A 46 -6.86 6.26 10.03
C ILE A 46 -6.84 7.10 8.75
N PHE A 47 -6.88 8.42 8.93
CA PHE A 47 -6.77 9.42 7.86
C PHE A 47 -6.03 10.68 8.33
N ALA A 48 -5.64 11.50 7.35
CA ALA A 48 -5.07 12.82 7.61
C ALA A 48 -6.08 13.93 7.30
N ARG A 49 -6.37 14.78 8.28
CA ARG A 49 -7.38 15.85 8.17
C ARG A 49 -6.97 17.01 7.25
N GLN A 50 -5.66 17.27 7.17
CA GLN A 50 -5.12 18.52 6.63
C GLN A 50 -4.81 18.52 5.14
N THR A 51 -4.96 17.40 4.44
CA THR A 51 -4.57 17.33 3.04
C THR A 51 -5.76 17.71 2.16
N GLY A 52 -5.55 18.63 1.21
CA GLY A 52 -6.55 18.87 0.16
C GLY A 52 -6.93 17.55 -0.49
N SER A 53 -8.16 17.44 -1.01
CA SER A 53 -8.75 16.21 -1.57
C SER A 53 -7.83 15.38 -2.48
N LEU A 54 -6.92 16.02 -3.20
CA LEU A 54 -6.00 15.40 -4.17
C LEU A 54 -4.53 15.39 -3.72
N SER A 55 -4.27 15.82 -2.50
CA SER A 55 -2.93 15.80 -1.91
C SER A 55 -2.61 14.42 -1.40
N ARG A 56 -1.36 14.02 -1.55
CA ARG A 56 -0.88 12.73 -1.06
C ARG A 56 -0.28 12.88 0.31
N VAL A 57 -0.29 11.81 1.08
CA VAL A 57 -0.01 11.84 2.51
C VAL A 57 1.07 10.83 2.85
N PHE A 58 2.00 11.23 3.69
CA PHE A 58 2.85 10.29 4.42
C PHE A 58 2.17 9.90 5.72
N PHE A 59 2.13 8.61 6.02
CA PHE A 59 1.84 8.07 7.34
C PHE A 59 3.07 7.36 7.87
N ARG A 60 3.32 7.43 9.19
CA ARG A 60 4.38 6.64 9.82
C ARG A 60 4.11 6.34 11.29
N LYS A 61 4.69 5.24 11.76
CA LYS A 61 4.82 4.92 13.18
C LYS A 61 6.18 4.29 13.45
N ALA A 62 6.85 4.81 14.46
CA ALA A 62 8.04 4.20 15.02
C ALA A 62 7.67 3.42 16.28
N PHE A 63 8.29 2.27 16.48
CA PHE A 63 8.13 1.47 17.70
C PHE A 63 9.42 0.72 18.01
N LEU A 64 9.56 0.30 19.26
CA LEU A 64 10.74 -0.42 19.73
C LEU A 64 10.49 -1.93 19.71
N SER A 65 11.50 -2.66 19.26
CA SER A 65 11.62 -4.10 19.40
C SER A 65 12.68 -4.42 20.45
N GLN A 66 12.49 -5.50 21.21
CA GLN A 66 13.40 -5.94 22.28
C GLN A 66 14.52 -6.87 21.74
N GLY A 67 14.89 -6.72 20.47
CA GLY A 67 15.70 -7.65 19.70
C GLY A 67 15.10 -7.90 18.31
N LEU A 68 15.87 -8.55 17.42
CA LEU A 68 15.42 -8.81 16.04
C LEU A 68 14.23 -9.78 16.05
N PRO A 69 13.04 -9.37 15.57
CA PRO A 69 11.89 -10.27 15.47
C PRO A 69 12.19 -11.49 14.60
N ARG A 70 11.71 -12.66 15.02
CA ARG A 70 11.90 -13.91 14.28
C ARG A 70 10.99 -14.01 13.08
N GLN A 71 9.78 -13.47 13.20
CA GLN A 71 8.78 -13.42 12.15
C GLN A 71 8.03 -12.10 12.27
N ALA A 72 7.71 -11.49 11.13
CA ALA A 72 6.89 -10.30 11.06
C ALA A 72 6.09 -10.29 9.75
N THR A 73 4.78 -10.13 9.89
CA THR A 73 3.81 -10.06 8.81
C THR A 73 3.07 -8.74 8.89
N LEU A 74 3.00 -8.02 7.77
CA LEU A 74 2.27 -6.76 7.67
C LEU A 74 1.07 -6.93 6.75
N THR A 75 -0.12 -6.70 7.26
CA THR A 75 -1.33 -6.55 6.45
C THR A 75 -1.72 -5.07 6.39
N ILE A 76 -1.95 -4.56 5.18
CA ILE A 76 -2.44 -3.20 4.94
C ILE A 76 -3.78 -3.25 4.19
N ALA A 77 -4.75 -2.49 4.68
CA ALA A 77 -5.95 -2.12 3.94
C ALA A 77 -5.88 -0.66 3.48
N THR A 78 -6.38 -0.34 2.28
CA THR A 78 -6.41 1.02 1.72
C THR A 78 -7.61 1.24 0.79
N THR A 79 -8.17 2.44 0.77
CA THR A 79 -9.18 2.88 -0.23
C THR A 79 -8.56 3.62 -1.41
N GLY A 80 -7.29 4.01 -1.30
CA GLY A 80 -6.54 4.70 -2.34
C GLY A 80 -5.42 3.84 -2.90
N TYR A 81 -4.43 4.52 -3.50
CA TYR A 81 -3.15 3.91 -3.83
C TYR A 81 -2.16 4.10 -2.68
N CYS A 82 -1.24 3.17 -2.49
CA CYS A 82 -0.19 3.29 -1.50
C CYS A 82 1.15 2.68 -1.92
N LYS A 83 2.22 3.15 -1.30
CA LYS A 83 3.52 2.48 -1.23
C LYS A 83 3.85 2.29 0.24
N VAL A 84 4.16 1.07 0.62
CA VAL A 84 4.43 0.72 2.03
C VAL A 84 5.93 0.49 2.21
N TYR A 85 6.44 0.97 3.33
CA TYR A 85 7.84 0.90 3.69
C TYR A 85 7.99 0.34 5.10
N VAL A 86 9.01 -0.49 5.29
CA VAL A 86 9.50 -0.90 6.61
C VAL A 86 10.97 -0.54 6.65
N ASN A 87 11.37 0.28 7.62
CA ASN A 87 12.76 0.70 7.83
C ASN A 87 13.43 1.23 6.55
N GLU A 88 12.78 2.20 5.91
CA GLU A 88 13.22 2.87 4.68
C GLU A 88 13.15 2.01 3.41
N CYS A 89 12.93 0.70 3.53
CA CYS A 89 12.79 -0.23 2.41
C CYS A 89 11.33 -0.31 1.95
N LYS A 90 11.09 -0.07 0.66
CA LYS A 90 9.76 -0.34 0.06
C LYS A 90 9.51 -1.84 0.07
N ILE A 91 8.37 -2.26 0.61
CA ILE A 91 8.01 -3.68 0.61
C ILE A 91 7.41 -4.08 -0.73
N GLY A 92 7.77 -5.27 -1.21
CA GLY A 92 7.32 -5.81 -2.48
C GLY A 92 7.93 -5.13 -3.72
N THR A 93 7.71 -5.74 -4.88
CA THR A 93 8.30 -5.30 -6.15
C THR A 93 7.36 -4.40 -6.97
N ALA A 94 6.07 -4.38 -6.63
CA ALA A 94 5.08 -3.56 -7.32
C ALA A 94 5.44 -2.06 -7.23
N PRO A 95 5.29 -1.28 -8.32
CA PRO A 95 5.59 0.16 -8.29
C PRO A 95 4.74 0.91 -7.26
N TYR A 96 3.49 0.50 -7.08
CA TYR A 96 2.53 0.96 -6.07
C TYR A 96 1.45 -0.12 -5.85
N LEU A 97 0.56 0.08 -4.89
CA LEU A 97 -0.51 -0.85 -4.52
C LEU A 97 -1.87 -0.12 -4.47
N SER A 98 -3.01 -0.71 -4.79
CA SER A 98 -3.21 -1.82 -5.72
C SER A 98 -3.40 -1.29 -7.15
N LEU A 99 -3.39 -2.19 -8.13
CA LEU A 99 -3.92 -1.88 -9.45
C LEU A 99 -5.46 -1.89 -9.36
N ARG A 100 -6.10 -0.81 -9.78
CA ARG A 100 -7.56 -0.64 -9.70
C ARG A 100 -8.16 -0.54 -11.09
N HIS A 101 -9.38 -1.07 -11.24
CA HIS A 101 -10.19 -0.83 -12.42
C HIS A 101 -10.85 0.55 -12.35
N ASP A 102 -11.33 1.05 -13.49
CA ASP A 102 -12.07 2.31 -13.52
C ASP A 102 -13.32 2.21 -12.63
N ASN A 103 -13.53 3.21 -11.77
CA ASN A 103 -14.61 3.30 -10.78
C ASN A 103 -14.57 2.27 -9.64
N ASP A 104 -13.48 1.50 -9.49
CA ASP A 104 -13.28 0.62 -8.33
C ASP A 104 -12.87 1.44 -7.09
N THR A 105 -13.81 1.60 -6.17
CA THR A 105 -13.66 2.33 -4.91
C THR A 105 -13.56 1.41 -3.70
N ASP A 106 -13.61 0.10 -3.89
CA ASP A 106 -13.61 -0.86 -2.79
C ASP A 106 -12.27 -0.81 -2.06
N ALA A 107 -12.29 -1.11 -0.76
CA ALA A 107 -11.07 -1.29 0.00
C ALA A 107 -10.31 -2.49 -0.54
N VAL A 108 -8.98 -2.39 -0.60
CA VAL A 108 -8.11 -3.52 -0.95
C VAL A 108 -7.24 -3.85 0.25
N SER A 109 -6.96 -5.14 0.45
CA SER A 109 -6.10 -5.62 1.54
C SER A 109 -4.97 -6.49 0.99
N MET A 110 -3.76 -6.27 1.49
CA MET A 110 -2.56 -6.99 1.06
C MET A 110 -1.72 -7.36 2.26
N THR A 111 -1.14 -8.55 2.24
CA THR A 111 -0.29 -9.09 3.30
C THR A 111 1.11 -9.38 2.77
N PHE A 112 2.13 -8.99 3.53
CA PHE A 112 3.53 -9.14 3.19
C PHE A 112 4.29 -9.77 4.35
N ASP A 113 5.20 -10.70 4.05
CA ASP A 113 6.29 -11.03 4.97
C ASP A 113 7.26 -9.85 5.00
N VAL A 114 7.40 -9.24 6.18
CA VAL A 114 8.29 -8.11 6.41
C VAL A 114 9.46 -8.45 7.33
N THR A 115 9.61 -9.71 7.73
CA THR A 115 10.72 -10.21 8.55
C THR A 115 12.08 -9.72 8.06
N PRO A 116 12.41 -9.76 6.75
CA PRO A 116 13.73 -9.35 6.25
C PRO A 116 14.04 -7.86 6.43
N TYR A 117 13.02 -7.02 6.67
CA TYR A 117 13.18 -5.58 6.82
C TYR A 117 13.25 -5.14 8.28
N MET A 118 12.98 -6.03 9.23
CA MET A 118 12.96 -5.70 10.65
C MET A 118 14.37 -5.40 11.20
N ARG A 119 14.45 -4.53 12.19
CA ARG A 119 15.64 -4.18 12.95
C ARG A 119 15.51 -4.66 14.40
N ALA A 120 16.63 -4.79 15.09
CA ALA A 120 16.65 -5.26 16.48
C ALA A 120 16.14 -4.24 17.49
N ASP A 121 16.10 -2.96 17.13
CA ASP A 121 15.82 -1.84 18.00
C ASP A 121 14.59 -1.04 17.52
N THR A 122 14.79 0.08 16.83
CA THR A 122 13.72 0.96 16.38
C THR A 122 13.29 0.54 14.99
N ASN A 123 12.02 0.16 14.89
CA ASN A 123 11.37 -0.17 13.64
C ASN A 123 10.41 0.96 13.23
N VAL A 124 10.35 1.23 11.93
CA VAL A 124 9.43 2.21 11.34
C VAL A 124 8.61 1.55 10.26
N VAL A 125 7.29 1.65 10.40
CA VAL A 125 6.37 1.39 9.28
C VAL A 125 5.91 2.73 8.74
N ALA A 126 5.96 2.88 7.42
CA ALA A 126 5.57 4.11 6.76
C ALA A 126 4.80 3.84 5.47
N VAL A 127 3.89 4.75 5.11
CA VAL A 127 3.07 4.66 3.91
C VAL A 127 3.06 5.99 3.19
N LEU A 128 3.31 5.97 1.89
CA LEU A 128 2.91 7.07 1.01
C LEU A 128 1.55 6.70 0.43
N TYR A 129 0.51 7.46 0.78
CA TYR A 129 -0.88 7.28 0.34
C TYR A 129 -1.25 8.31 -0.73
N SER A 130 -2.06 7.88 -1.71
CA SER A 130 -2.70 8.75 -2.68
C SER A 130 -4.20 8.47 -2.75
N PRO A 131 -5.05 9.51 -2.68
CA PRO A 131 -6.48 9.37 -2.94
C PRO A 131 -6.72 8.97 -4.40
N LEU A 132 -7.88 8.36 -4.66
CA LEU A 132 -8.35 8.10 -6.03
C LEU A 132 -8.82 9.42 -6.66
N PRO A 133 -8.34 9.82 -7.85
CA PRO A 133 -8.66 11.12 -8.45
C PRO A 133 -10.16 11.42 -8.57
N ASN A 134 -10.96 10.41 -8.96
CA ASN A 134 -12.41 10.55 -9.17
C ASN A 134 -13.24 10.45 -7.88
N HIS A 135 -12.61 10.08 -6.76
CA HIS A 135 -13.26 9.87 -5.47
C HIS A 135 -12.52 10.61 -4.35
N ALA A 136 -11.93 11.75 -4.71
CA ALA A 136 -11.17 12.62 -3.82
C ALA A 136 -12.06 13.35 -2.80
N SER A 137 -13.18 12.77 -2.36
CA SER A 137 -13.85 13.25 -1.15
C SER A 137 -12.97 12.92 0.06
N LYS A 138 -13.11 13.68 1.15
CA LYS A 138 -12.46 13.35 2.42
C LYS A 138 -13.03 12.03 2.92
N THR A 139 -12.32 10.93 2.65
CA THR A 139 -12.58 9.65 3.26
C THR A 139 -11.85 9.58 4.60
N GLU A 140 -12.58 9.23 5.65
CA GLU A 140 -11.98 8.92 6.95
C GLU A 140 -11.24 7.56 6.92
N LYS A 141 -11.38 6.81 5.83
CA LYS A 141 -10.78 5.48 5.65
C LYS A 141 -9.67 5.53 4.62
N GLN A 142 -8.50 6.06 4.97
CA GLN A 142 -7.36 6.11 4.04
C GLN A 142 -6.53 4.83 4.11
N ILE A 143 -6.01 4.50 5.30
CA ILE A 143 -5.23 3.28 5.52
C ILE A 143 -5.61 2.62 6.85
N ALA A 144 -5.40 1.31 6.92
CA ALA A 144 -5.40 0.56 8.16
C ALA A 144 -4.28 -0.49 8.10
N ILE A 145 -3.43 -0.61 9.12
CA ILE A 145 -2.27 -1.52 9.13
C ILE A 145 -2.27 -2.37 10.38
N ASN A 146 -2.06 -3.68 10.19
CA ASN A 146 -1.78 -4.64 11.25
C ASN A 146 -0.43 -5.29 10.98
N LEU A 147 0.59 -4.92 11.74
CA LEU A 147 1.89 -5.59 11.78
C LEU A 147 1.91 -6.53 12.97
N TYR A 148 2.21 -7.80 12.76
CA TYR A 148 2.20 -8.81 13.82
C TYR A 148 3.24 -9.89 13.55
N GLY A 149 3.60 -10.64 14.58
CA GLY A 149 4.52 -11.77 14.46
C GLY A 149 5.11 -12.13 15.80
N THR A 150 6.24 -12.84 15.76
CA THR A 150 6.90 -13.36 16.95
C THR A 150 8.23 -12.62 17.17
N GLY A 151 8.37 -12.06 18.37
CA GLY A 151 9.53 -11.31 18.81
C GLY A 151 10.79 -12.18 18.99
N TYR A 152 11.90 -11.52 19.32
CA TYR A 152 13.17 -12.18 19.59
C TYR A 152 13.08 -13.21 20.73
N ASP A 153 12.33 -12.84 21.77
CA ASP A 153 12.07 -13.59 22.99
C ASP A 153 10.96 -14.65 22.85
N GLN A 154 10.45 -14.86 21.63
CA GLN A 154 9.35 -15.77 21.29
C GLN A 154 7.96 -15.35 21.79
N HIS A 155 7.81 -14.13 22.32
CA HIS A 155 6.48 -13.58 22.58
C HIS A 155 5.93 -12.92 21.33
N ASP A 156 4.61 -13.03 21.13
CA ASP A 156 3.95 -12.37 20.02
C ASP A 156 3.89 -10.86 20.23
N PHE A 157 4.02 -10.11 19.14
CA PHE A 157 3.85 -8.67 19.13
C PHE A 157 2.83 -8.25 18.07
N CYS A 158 2.22 -7.08 18.27
CA CYS A 158 1.28 -6.51 17.33
C CYS A 158 1.33 -4.98 17.39
N VAL A 159 1.42 -4.34 16.23
CA VAL A 159 1.40 -2.89 16.04
C VAL A 159 0.31 -2.57 15.03
N ARG A 160 -0.66 -1.75 15.43
CA ARG A 160 -1.82 -1.39 14.62
C ARG A 160 -1.85 0.11 14.30
N THR A 161 -2.65 0.48 13.31
CA THR A 161 -3.11 1.85 13.12
C THR A 161 -3.96 2.32 14.29
N ASP A 162 -3.66 3.52 14.75
CA ASP A 162 -4.29 4.24 15.86
C ASP A 162 -3.90 5.73 15.78
N ALA A 163 -4.43 6.56 16.67
CA ALA A 163 -4.17 8.00 16.72
C ALA A 163 -2.72 8.39 17.04
N SER A 164 -1.84 7.44 17.39
CA SER A 164 -0.41 7.73 17.60
C SER A 164 0.42 7.73 16.31
N TRP A 165 -0.17 7.30 15.19
CA TRP A 165 0.46 7.44 13.88
C TRP A 165 0.64 8.91 13.53
N LEU A 166 1.78 9.23 12.93
CA LEU A 166 2.05 10.57 12.42
C LEU A 166 1.70 10.65 10.94
N CYS A 167 1.16 11.78 10.52
CA CYS A 167 0.83 12.08 9.14
C CYS A 167 1.34 13.44 8.69
N ARG A 168 1.56 13.61 7.38
CA ARG A 168 2.00 14.86 6.76
C ARG A 168 1.73 14.87 5.26
N GLU A 169 1.44 16.04 4.67
CA GLU A 169 1.39 16.18 3.21
C GLU A 169 2.74 15.80 2.55
N SER A 170 2.66 15.00 1.49
CA SER A 170 3.84 14.49 0.79
C SER A 170 4.48 15.53 -0.13
N TYR A 171 5.57 15.14 -0.80
CA TYR A 171 6.19 15.94 -1.85
C TYR A 171 5.44 15.88 -3.19
N SER A 172 4.34 15.14 -3.28
CA SER A 172 3.57 14.97 -4.51
C SER A 172 2.07 15.17 -4.30
N LYS A 173 1.38 15.57 -5.38
CA LYS A 173 -0.07 15.75 -5.39
C LYS A 173 -0.62 15.60 -6.80
N ILE A 174 -1.92 15.36 -6.90
CA ILE A 174 -2.64 15.33 -8.17
C ILE A 174 -3.43 16.63 -8.29
N THR A 175 -3.51 17.19 -9.48
CA THR A 175 -4.38 18.34 -9.79
C THR A 175 -5.73 17.86 -10.30
N PRO A 176 -6.80 18.69 -10.25
CA PRO A 176 -8.12 18.29 -10.74
C PRO A 176 -8.15 17.86 -12.22
N ASP A 177 -7.23 18.36 -13.04
CA ASP A 177 -7.04 18.00 -14.44
C ASP A 177 -6.14 16.76 -14.66
N GLY A 178 -5.81 16.04 -13.59
CA GLY A 178 -5.09 14.77 -13.65
C GLY A 178 -3.57 14.89 -13.80
N ILE A 179 -3.00 16.09 -13.62
CA ILE A 179 -1.54 16.28 -13.59
C ILE A 179 -1.01 15.84 -12.24
N GLU A 180 -0.03 14.95 -12.26
CA GLU A 180 0.76 14.64 -11.09
C GLU A 180 1.90 15.65 -10.95
N ILE A 181 1.94 16.38 -9.83
CA ILE A 181 3.05 17.25 -9.47
C ILE A 181 3.94 16.52 -8.49
N VAL A 182 5.24 16.41 -8.78
CA VAL A 182 6.25 15.84 -7.89
C VAL A 182 7.35 16.86 -7.63
N ASP A 183 7.55 17.23 -6.36
CA ASP A 183 8.63 18.11 -5.93
C ASP A 183 9.88 17.32 -5.55
N GLY A 184 10.77 17.09 -6.52
CA GLY A 184 12.02 16.36 -6.34
C GLY A 184 12.90 16.96 -5.25
N ARG A 185 12.81 18.28 -5.01
CA ARG A 185 13.58 18.98 -3.95
C ARG A 185 13.27 18.47 -2.54
N ARG A 186 12.13 17.80 -2.37
CA ARG A 186 11.63 17.23 -1.11
C ARG A 186 11.66 15.70 -1.09
N ARG A 187 12.11 15.03 -2.16
CA ARG A 187 12.05 13.56 -2.28
C ARG A 187 13.01 12.85 -1.31
N ASP A 188 14.17 13.45 -1.04
CA ASP A 188 15.20 12.89 -0.13
C ASP A 188 14.97 13.20 1.36
N MET A 189 13.76 13.63 1.73
CA MET A 189 13.42 13.76 3.14
C MET A 189 13.41 12.35 3.75
N GLN A 190 14.11 12.13 4.85
CA GLN A 190 14.17 10.84 5.57
C GLN A 190 12.86 10.50 6.31
N TRP A 191 11.71 10.76 5.66
CA TRP A 191 10.38 10.73 6.26
C TRP A 191 9.97 9.33 6.76
N ASN A 192 10.57 8.28 6.21
CA ASN A 192 10.36 6.88 6.57
C ASN A 192 11.53 6.27 7.37
N ALA A 193 12.52 7.08 7.78
CA ALA A 193 13.62 6.66 8.64
C ALA A 193 13.23 6.64 10.12
N ALA A 194 14.07 6.02 10.96
CA ALA A 194 13.89 6.02 12.42
C ALA A 194 13.87 7.45 13.00
N SER A 195 14.87 8.24 12.61
CA SER A 195 14.99 9.64 13.01
C SER A 195 14.45 10.56 11.92
N ILE A 196 13.68 11.56 12.33
CA ILE A 196 13.24 12.65 11.44
C ILE A 196 13.68 13.99 12.04
N HIS A 197 14.05 14.93 11.17
CA HIS A 197 14.57 16.24 11.59
C HIS A 197 13.52 17.35 11.58
N ASP A 198 12.30 17.04 11.13
CA ASP A 198 11.24 18.00 10.86
C ASP A 198 9.93 17.65 11.60
N ASN A 199 10.06 17.15 12.84
CA ASN A 199 8.94 16.74 13.71
C ASN A 199 7.79 17.77 13.77
N ALA A 200 8.09 19.07 13.72
CA ALA A 200 7.09 20.13 13.78
C ALA A 200 6.16 20.19 12.56
N LEU A 201 6.51 19.53 11.45
CA LEU A 201 5.67 19.42 10.25
C LEU A 201 4.75 18.21 10.28
N TRP A 202 4.84 17.36 11.31
CA TRP A 202 4.05 16.15 11.44
C TRP A 202 2.94 16.33 12.45
N GLU A 203 1.81 15.73 12.14
CA GLU A 203 0.62 15.77 12.98
C GLU A 203 0.15 14.36 13.29
N GLN A 204 -0.71 14.21 14.30
CA GLN A 204 -1.35 12.93 14.55
C GLN A 204 -2.37 12.62 13.45
N ALA A 205 -2.39 11.36 13.02
CA ALA A 205 -3.48 10.84 12.23
C ALA A 205 -4.75 10.75 13.10
N GLU A 206 -5.92 10.90 12.47
CA GLU A 206 -7.21 10.72 13.14
C GLU A 206 -7.73 9.32 12.85
N GLU A 207 -8.32 8.67 13.86
CA GLU A 207 -9.04 7.41 13.69
C GLU A 207 -10.41 7.68 13.07
N ALA A 208 -10.82 6.83 12.14
CA ALA A 208 -12.13 6.94 11.51
C ALA A 208 -13.23 6.69 12.55
N GLU A 209 -14.20 7.61 12.62
CA GLU A 209 -15.40 7.43 13.45
C GLU A 209 -16.42 6.52 12.75
N ASP A 210 -16.36 6.46 11.41
CA ASP A 210 -17.24 5.65 10.58
C ASP A 210 -17.09 4.14 10.83
N THR A 211 -18.01 3.60 11.63
CA THR A 211 -18.13 2.16 11.94
C THR A 211 -18.69 1.33 10.78
N THR A 212 -19.05 1.93 9.64
CA THR A 212 -19.57 1.17 8.50
C THR A 212 -18.54 0.17 8.01
N THR A 213 -18.91 -1.09 7.85
CA THR A 213 -17.97 -2.10 7.34
C THR A 213 -17.50 -1.71 5.93
N SER A 214 -16.18 -1.65 5.73
CA SER A 214 -15.62 -1.42 4.40
C SER A 214 -15.95 -2.59 3.48
N ILE A 215 -16.46 -2.30 2.29
CA ILE A 215 -16.59 -3.30 1.23
C ILE A 215 -15.19 -3.54 0.67
N TYR A 216 -14.75 -4.79 0.65
CA TYR A 216 -13.45 -5.17 0.12
C TYR A 216 -13.59 -5.74 -1.30
N ALA A 217 -12.64 -5.37 -2.16
CA ALA A 217 -12.55 -5.92 -3.50
C ALA A 217 -12.37 -7.44 -3.43
N LYS A 218 -13.10 -8.17 -4.27
CA LYS A 218 -13.05 -9.65 -4.31
C LYS A 218 -11.67 -10.17 -4.70
N GLU A 219 -10.98 -9.45 -5.58
CA GLU A 219 -9.63 -9.76 -6.03
C GLU A 219 -8.75 -8.54 -5.83
N THR A 220 -7.57 -8.74 -5.27
CA THR A 220 -6.55 -7.70 -5.17
C THR A 220 -5.52 -7.89 -6.27
N LEU A 221 -5.34 -6.92 -7.16
CA LEU A 221 -4.36 -6.97 -8.23
C LEU A 221 -3.13 -6.13 -7.88
N MET A 222 -1.94 -6.69 -8.07
CA MET A 222 -0.69 -5.95 -7.91
C MET A 222 -0.12 -5.60 -9.29
N PRO A 223 0.28 -4.33 -9.52
CA PRO A 223 0.96 -3.97 -10.76
C PRO A 223 2.35 -4.63 -10.76
N LYS A 224 2.74 -5.21 -11.90
CA LYS A 224 4.08 -5.76 -12.12
C LYS A 224 4.72 -5.07 -13.30
N ILE A 225 5.98 -4.63 -13.15
CA ILE A 225 6.75 -4.15 -14.30
C ILE A 225 6.94 -5.33 -15.25
N SER A 226 6.37 -5.22 -16.44
CA SER A 226 6.42 -6.28 -17.45
C SER A 226 7.55 -6.07 -18.45
N HIS A 227 7.84 -4.82 -18.79
CA HIS A 227 8.81 -4.46 -19.83
C HIS A 227 9.35 -3.05 -19.60
N ILE A 228 10.60 -2.81 -20.00
CA ILE A 228 11.25 -1.50 -19.97
C ILE A 228 11.89 -1.27 -21.35
N ASP A 229 11.40 -0.28 -22.09
CA ASP A 229 12.07 0.20 -23.30
C ASP A 229 12.85 1.47 -22.97
N THR A 230 14.08 1.58 -23.47
CA THR A 230 14.97 2.70 -23.18
C THR A 230 15.23 3.52 -24.45
N PHE A 231 15.13 4.83 -24.31
CA PHE A 231 15.47 5.82 -25.33
C PHE A 231 16.66 6.64 -24.80
N ASP A 232 17.79 6.55 -25.49
CA ASP A 232 18.96 7.38 -25.19
C ASP A 232 18.77 8.82 -25.68
N GLU A 233 19.64 9.72 -25.24
CA GLU A 233 19.61 11.16 -25.58
C GLU A 233 19.43 11.41 -27.09
N ASP A 234 20.12 10.63 -27.93
CA ASP A 234 20.04 10.71 -29.39
C ASP A 234 18.65 10.34 -29.92
N CYS A 235 17.89 9.50 -29.23
CA CYS A 235 16.52 9.15 -29.62
C CYS A 235 15.49 10.18 -29.15
N ILE A 236 15.86 11.11 -28.26
CA ILE A 236 15.01 12.16 -27.71
C ILE A 236 15.08 13.39 -28.64
N HIS A 237 14.65 13.20 -29.88
CA HIS A 237 14.60 14.27 -30.86
C HIS A 237 13.29 15.06 -30.75
N GLY A 238 13.35 16.17 -30.01
CA GLY A 238 12.25 17.11 -29.88
C GLY A 238 11.38 16.89 -28.65
N ASN A 239 10.18 17.46 -28.69
CA ASN A 239 9.29 17.55 -27.53
C ASN A 239 8.17 16.51 -27.53
N VAL A 240 8.21 15.51 -28.42
CA VAL A 240 7.19 14.47 -28.52
C VAL A 240 7.87 13.12 -28.70
N ILE A 241 7.57 12.19 -27.80
CA ILE A 241 8.05 10.81 -27.85
C ILE A 241 6.86 9.92 -28.15
N SER A 242 6.92 9.19 -29.25
CA SER A 242 5.85 8.33 -29.75
C SER A 242 6.37 6.90 -29.89
N PRO A 243 6.18 6.03 -28.89
CA PRO A 243 6.46 4.61 -28.99
C PRO A 243 5.69 3.95 -30.15
N HIS A 244 6.21 2.83 -30.65
CA HIS A 244 5.60 2.06 -31.74
C HIS A 244 4.17 1.59 -31.42
N SER A 245 3.89 1.33 -30.14
CA SER A 245 2.61 0.80 -29.67
C SER A 245 2.14 1.53 -28.42
N ALA A 246 0.82 1.64 -28.25
CA ALA A 246 0.23 2.06 -26.99
C ALA A 246 0.60 1.07 -25.87
N PHE A 247 0.81 1.58 -24.66
CA PHE A 247 1.06 0.73 -23.49
C PHE A 247 0.38 1.30 -22.25
N TYR A 248 0.22 0.46 -21.22
CA TYR A 248 -0.18 0.88 -19.89
C TYR A 248 1.05 0.94 -19.00
N GLY A 249 1.31 2.10 -18.39
CA GLY A 249 2.49 2.29 -17.56
C GLY A 249 2.85 3.76 -17.41
N PHE A 250 4.13 4.06 -17.30
CA PHE A 250 4.63 5.44 -17.17
C PHE A 250 6.03 5.60 -17.75
N PHE A 251 6.47 6.85 -17.91
CA PHE A 251 7.83 7.19 -18.30
C PHE A 251 8.68 7.58 -17.09
N ARG A 252 9.95 7.18 -17.10
CA ARG A 252 10.99 7.61 -16.16
C ARG A 252 12.12 8.28 -16.92
N ALA A 253 12.39 9.54 -16.62
CA ALA A 253 13.50 10.28 -17.21
C ALA A 253 14.67 10.37 -16.23
N THR A 254 15.89 10.15 -16.72
CA THR A 254 17.14 10.48 -16.03
C THR A 254 17.60 11.86 -16.51
N LEU A 255 17.80 12.77 -15.56
CA LEU A 255 18.10 14.17 -15.79
C LEU A 255 19.56 14.47 -15.40
N ARG A 256 20.27 15.19 -16.27
CA ARG A 256 21.62 15.73 -15.99
C ARG A 256 21.67 17.23 -16.22
N GLY A 257 22.36 17.93 -15.31
CA GLY A 257 22.55 19.39 -15.36
C GLY A 257 21.26 20.20 -15.16
N ALA A 258 20.17 19.58 -14.68
CA ALA A 258 18.96 20.29 -14.29
C ALA A 258 19.26 21.18 -13.08
N ARG A 259 18.76 22.42 -13.06
CA ARG A 259 18.92 23.29 -11.89
C ARG A 259 17.89 22.92 -10.83
N ARG A 260 18.25 23.05 -9.56
CA ARG A 260 17.29 22.93 -8.46
C ARG A 260 16.14 23.92 -8.65
N GLY A 261 14.90 23.43 -8.66
CA GLY A 261 13.68 24.20 -8.91
C GLY A 261 13.27 24.31 -10.39
N GLU A 262 14.11 23.85 -11.31
CA GLU A 262 13.76 23.74 -12.73
C GLU A 262 12.57 22.80 -12.92
N ARG A 263 11.67 23.10 -13.86
CA ARG A 263 10.46 22.32 -14.09
C ARG A 263 10.55 21.60 -15.43
N ILE A 264 10.27 20.30 -15.40
CA ILE A 264 10.12 19.49 -16.60
C ILE A 264 8.76 18.79 -16.56
N ARG A 265 8.04 18.83 -17.67
CA ARG A 265 6.77 18.13 -17.83
C ARG A 265 6.97 16.94 -18.75
N LEU A 266 6.55 15.76 -18.32
CA LEU A 266 6.56 14.51 -19.08
C LEU A 266 5.11 13.99 -19.16
N GLY A 267 4.38 14.37 -20.21
CA GLY A 267 2.95 14.07 -20.33
C GLY A 267 2.14 14.65 -19.17
N ASN A 268 1.64 13.78 -18.28
CA ASN A 268 0.86 14.16 -17.10
C ASN A 268 1.69 14.33 -15.83
N LEU A 269 3.01 14.14 -15.89
CA LEU A 269 3.91 14.45 -14.77
C LEU A 269 4.47 15.87 -14.93
N LEU A 270 4.29 16.73 -13.93
CA LEU A 270 5.08 17.94 -13.73
C LEU A 270 6.09 17.70 -12.61
N TYR A 271 7.37 17.65 -12.96
CA TYR A 271 8.46 17.38 -12.03
C TYR A 271 9.26 18.65 -11.73
N ILE A 272 9.53 18.92 -10.45
CA ILE A 272 10.37 20.02 -9.98
C ILE A 272 11.72 19.45 -9.55
N CYS A 273 12.78 19.81 -10.28
CA CYS A 273 14.10 19.23 -10.14
C CYS A 273 14.75 19.58 -8.79
N ASN A 274 15.47 18.64 -8.20
CA ASN A 274 16.30 18.75 -7.01
C ASN A 274 17.71 19.24 -7.36
N GLY A 275 18.13 19.11 -8.61
CA GLY A 275 19.41 19.60 -9.13
C GLY A 275 20.62 18.73 -8.80
N LYS A 276 20.39 17.48 -8.38
CA LYS A 276 21.43 16.46 -8.23
C LYS A 276 21.83 15.90 -9.58
N LEU A 277 23.02 15.30 -9.63
CA LEU A 277 23.44 14.49 -10.77
C LEU A 277 22.58 13.22 -10.84
N ASP A 278 22.27 12.76 -12.06
CA ASP A 278 21.48 11.54 -12.31
C ASP A 278 20.11 11.55 -11.62
N GLU A 279 19.46 12.71 -11.60
CA GLU A 279 18.14 12.88 -10.99
C GLU A 279 17.07 12.14 -11.80
N GLN A 280 16.21 11.34 -11.14
CA GLN A 280 15.14 10.62 -11.82
C GLN A 280 13.77 11.28 -11.65
N ALA A 281 13.12 11.62 -12.76
CA ALA A 281 11.76 12.14 -12.83
C ALA A 281 10.79 11.05 -13.30
N PHE A 282 9.83 10.68 -12.44
CA PHE A 282 8.78 9.69 -12.72
C PHE A 282 7.60 9.90 -11.76
N PRO A 283 6.38 9.49 -12.15
CA PRO A 283 5.21 9.58 -11.27
C PRO A 283 5.27 8.56 -10.12
N GLU A 284 4.74 8.93 -8.96
CA GLU A 284 4.59 8.03 -7.82
C GLU A 284 3.46 7.02 -8.03
N PHE A 285 2.33 7.45 -8.62
CA PHE A 285 1.14 6.60 -8.84
C PHE A 285 0.48 6.76 -10.21
N GLY A 286 0.89 7.76 -11.01
CA GLY A 286 0.26 8.13 -12.28
C GLY A 286 0.54 7.20 -13.48
N ALA A 287 0.48 5.88 -13.32
CA ALA A 287 0.47 5.00 -14.48
C ALA A 287 -0.86 5.12 -15.24
N GLY A 288 -0.82 5.05 -16.56
CA GLY A 288 -1.99 5.16 -17.41
C GLY A 288 -1.75 4.60 -18.81
N TYR A 289 -2.83 4.49 -19.58
CA TYR A 289 -2.72 4.15 -21.00
C TYR A 289 -2.20 5.36 -21.79
N THR A 290 -1.13 5.15 -22.56
CA THR A 290 -0.55 6.20 -23.39
C THR A 290 0.01 5.66 -24.71
N LYS A 291 0.02 6.50 -25.74
CA LYS A 291 0.67 6.29 -27.05
C LYS A 291 1.93 7.13 -27.24
N GLY A 292 2.38 7.79 -26.18
CA GLY A 292 3.48 8.73 -26.23
C GLY A 292 3.30 9.88 -25.26
N ILE A 293 4.33 10.70 -25.11
CA ILE A 293 4.29 11.86 -24.23
C ILE A 293 4.82 13.09 -24.94
N SER A 294 4.31 14.25 -24.53
CA SER A 294 4.98 15.52 -24.79
C SER A 294 5.93 15.86 -23.64
N ILE A 295 7.04 16.48 -23.99
CA ILE A 295 8.04 17.01 -23.07
C ILE A 295 7.97 18.53 -23.13
N CYS A 296 7.68 19.18 -22.00
CA CYS A 296 7.78 20.64 -21.88
C CYS A 296 8.87 21.02 -20.88
N GLY A 297 9.63 22.06 -21.19
CA GLY A 297 10.82 22.46 -20.45
C GLY A 297 12.09 22.21 -21.26
N ARG A 298 13.22 22.02 -20.60
CA ARG A 298 14.50 21.73 -21.28
C ARG A 298 14.66 20.23 -21.51
N ALA A 299 14.14 19.75 -22.63
CA ALA A 299 14.28 18.33 -23.03
C ALA A 299 15.75 17.87 -23.09
N SER A 300 16.68 18.78 -23.44
CA SER A 300 18.13 18.54 -23.43
C SER A 300 18.73 18.23 -22.03
N ARG A 301 17.91 18.19 -20.97
CA ARG A 301 18.33 17.70 -19.65
C ARG A 301 18.14 16.20 -19.52
N ILE A 302 17.29 15.59 -20.35
CA ILE A 302 17.00 14.17 -20.30
C ILE A 302 18.08 13.43 -21.08
N THR A 303 18.87 12.62 -20.39
CA THR A 303 19.90 11.79 -21.03
C THR A 303 19.42 10.39 -21.32
N THR A 304 18.40 9.94 -20.59
CA THR A 304 17.78 8.64 -20.76
C THR A 304 16.31 8.76 -20.44
N LEU A 305 15.46 8.20 -21.29
CA LEU A 305 14.02 8.10 -21.05
C LEU A 305 13.63 6.62 -21.13
N GLU A 306 13.05 6.12 -20.06
CA GLU A 306 12.57 4.73 -19.98
C GLU A 306 11.05 4.70 -20.01
N MET A 307 10.51 3.84 -20.86
CA MET A 307 9.09 3.51 -20.94
C MET A 307 8.84 2.25 -20.11
N ILE A 308 8.25 2.42 -18.93
CA ILE A 308 8.04 1.35 -17.96
C ILE A 308 6.61 0.82 -18.13
N SER A 309 6.50 -0.36 -18.75
CA SER A 309 5.22 -1.04 -18.96
C SER A 309 4.80 -1.81 -17.71
N ILE A 310 3.51 -1.72 -17.38
CA ILE A 310 2.90 -2.41 -16.25
C ILE A 310 1.93 -3.47 -16.78
N GLY A 311 2.17 -4.72 -16.38
CA GLY A 311 1.24 -5.83 -16.54
C GLY A 311 0.42 -6.08 -15.27
N LYS A 312 -0.58 -6.97 -15.40
CA LYS A 312 -1.37 -7.49 -14.27
C LYS A 312 -0.69 -8.72 -13.68
N HIS A 313 -0.67 -8.82 -12.35
CA HIS A 313 -0.25 -10.03 -11.65
C HIS A 313 -1.27 -10.35 -10.55
N ASN A 314 -1.78 -11.58 -10.53
CA ASN A 314 -2.55 -12.09 -9.39
C ASN A 314 -1.58 -12.40 -8.25
N PRO A 315 -1.82 -11.94 -7.01
CA PRO A 315 -1.02 -12.28 -5.85
C PRO A 315 -1.30 -13.73 -5.43
N SER A 316 -0.99 -14.69 -6.30
CA SER A 316 -0.99 -16.10 -5.94
C SER A 316 0.30 -16.38 -5.17
N PHE A 317 0.19 -16.43 -3.84
CA PHE A 317 1.06 -17.09 -2.87
C PHE A 317 2.58 -16.95 -3.07
N TYR A 318 3.18 -15.98 -2.38
CA TYR A 318 4.52 -16.20 -1.83
C TYR A 318 4.33 -17.08 -0.58
N HIS A 319 4.61 -18.38 -0.74
CA HIS A 319 4.96 -19.25 0.38
C HIS A 319 6.41 -19.01 0.78
#